data_AF-A0A7X0XM87-F1
#
_entry.id   AF-A0A7X0XM87-F1
#
_cell.length_a   1.000
_cell.length_b   1.000
_cell.length_c   1.000
_cell.angle_alpha   90.00
_cell.angle_beta   90.00
_cell.angle_gamma   90.00
#
_symmetry.space_group_name_H-M   'P 1'
#
loop_
_entity.id
_entity.type
_entity.pdbx_description
1 polymer ?
#
loop_
_entity_poly.entity_id
_entity_poly.type
_entity_poly.pdbx_seq_one_letter_code
_entity_poly.pdbx_strand_id
1 'polypeptide(L)'
;YMVVKIDGLTDAEERQLKELARLQKKSRNEYLLDYVRLLLLQPEVKIIESRYEVLFDRMAQLTEMNTLAFRALKNELTEWGVPISISEERAHGED
;
A
#
# COMPACT_ATOMS: atom_id res chain seq x y z
N TYR A 1 -19.92 10.48 25.71
CA TYR A 1 -19.33 11.30 24.64
C TYR A 1 -17.88 11.60 24.98
N MET A 2 -16.92 11.27 24.10
CA MET A 2 -15.50 11.60 24.30
C MET A 2 -15.25 13.04 23.84
N VAL A 3 -14.62 13.83 24.70
CA VAL A 3 -14.25 15.22 24.42
C VAL A 3 -12.74 15.32 24.42
N VAL A 4 -12.15 15.80 23.33
CA VAL A 4 -10.70 15.98 23.22
C VAL A 4 -10.36 17.34 23.83
N LYS A 5 -9.60 17.37 24.92
CA LYS A 5 -9.03 18.60 25.49
C LYS A 5 -7.57 18.70 25.09
N ILE A 6 -7.16 19.90 24.69
CA ILE A 6 -5.77 20.22 24.37
C ILE A 6 -5.41 21.40 25.27
N ASP A 7 -4.51 21.16 26.20
CA ASP A 7 -4.05 22.18 27.13
C ASP A 7 -2.97 23.04 26.48
N GLY A 8 -2.91 24.33 26.84
CA GLY A 8 -1.86 25.24 26.39
C GLY A 8 -2.03 25.82 24.98
N LEU A 9 -3.18 25.64 24.33
CA LEU A 9 -3.46 26.33 23.07
C LEU A 9 -3.58 27.84 23.28
N THR A 10 -2.89 28.60 22.44
CA THR A 10 -3.11 30.04 22.31
C THR A 10 -4.45 30.31 21.63
N ASP A 11 -5.00 31.51 21.82
CA ASP A 11 -6.23 31.94 21.14
C ASP A 11 -6.11 31.90 19.61
N ALA A 12 -4.91 32.12 19.08
CA ALA A 12 -4.66 32.05 17.66
C ALA A 12 -4.77 30.61 17.14
N GLU A 13 -4.19 29.65 17.85
CA GLU A 13 -4.25 28.23 17.50
C GLU A 13 -5.67 27.66 17.65
N GLU A 14 -6.41 28.04 18.70
CA GLU A 14 -7.80 27.61 18.87
C GLU A 14 -8.71 28.20 17.76
N ARG A 15 -8.44 29.42 17.28
CA ARG A 15 -9.13 29.98 16.10
C ARG A 15 -8.80 29.20 14.82
N GLN A 16 -7.53 28.90 14.58
CA GLN A 16 -7.12 28.11 13.42
C GLN A 16 -7.75 26.72 13.45
N LEU A 17 -7.77 26.06 14.60
CA LEU A 17 -8.38 24.74 14.78
C LEU A 17 -9.89 24.76 14.46
N LYS A 18 -10.61 25.77 14.96
CA LYS A 18 -12.03 25.94 14.64
C LYS A 18 -12.26 26.18 13.15
N GLU A 19 -11.38 26.94 12.49
CA GLU A 19 -11.48 27.18 11.06
C GLU A 19 -11.21 25.92 10.25
N LEU A 20 -10.19 25.13 10.61
CA LEU A 20 -9.91 23.83 9.98
C LEU A 20 -11.09 22.85 10.14
N ALA A 21 -11.69 22.81 11.32
CA ALA A 21 -12.90 22.00 11.56
C ALA A 21 -14.06 22.48 10.68
N ARG A 22 -14.26 23.80 10.57
CA ARG A 22 -15.31 24.42 9.75
C ARG A 22 -15.14 24.12 8.26
N LEU A 23 -13.92 24.16 7.73
CA LEU A 23 -13.61 23.82 6.34
C LEU A 23 -14.02 22.37 5.99
N GLN A 24 -13.95 21.47 6.96
CA GLN A 24 -14.39 20.08 6.80
C GLN A 24 -15.86 19.84 7.20
N LYS A 25 -16.63 20.91 7.50
CA LYS A 25 -18.01 20.84 7.97
C LYS A 25 -18.17 20.00 9.26
N LYS A 26 -17.18 20.07 10.15
CA LYS A 26 -17.15 19.34 11.42
C LYS A 26 -17.17 20.31 12.60
N SER A 27 -17.65 19.85 13.75
CA SER A 27 -17.35 20.52 15.00
C SER A 27 -15.86 20.39 15.34
N ARG A 28 -15.33 21.32 16.14
CA ARG A 28 -13.94 21.26 16.63
C ARG A 28 -13.63 19.92 17.31
N ASN A 29 -14.58 19.35 18.05
CA ASN A 29 -14.39 18.07 18.73
C ASN A 29 -14.37 16.89 17.75
N GLU A 30 -15.28 16.85 16.77
CA GLU A 30 -15.29 15.80 15.74
C GLU A 30 -14.02 15.83 14.88
N TYR A 31 -13.58 17.02 14.49
CA TYR A 31 -12.33 17.20 13.75
C TYR A 31 -11.13 16.62 14.51
N LEU A 32 -11.00 16.93 15.80
CA LEU A 32 -9.93 16.39 16.62
C LEU A 32 -10.04 14.89 16.86
N LEU A 33 -11.26 14.36 17.05
CA LEU A 33 -11.48 12.93 17.21
C LEU A 33 -11.01 12.17 15.97
N ASP A 34 -11.33 12.66 14.78
CA ASP A 34 -10.87 12.06 13.53
C ASP A 34 -9.36 12.17 13.38
N TYR A 35 -8.78 13.32 13.74
CA TYR A 35 -7.34 13.50 13.71
C TYR A 35 -6.60 12.52 14.66
N VAL A 36 -7.09 12.36 15.89
CA VAL A 36 -6.56 11.38 16.84
C VAL A 36 -6.69 9.96 16.31
N ARG A 37 -7.83 9.59 15.72
CA ARG A 37 -8.00 8.28 15.08
C ARG A 37 -7.00 8.05 13.96
N LEU A 38 -6.78 9.04 13.10
CA LEU A 38 -5.78 8.95 12.03
C LEU A 38 -4.38 8.73 12.59
N LEU A 39 -3.99 9.47 13.63
CA LEU A 39 -2.70 9.29 14.30
C LEU A 39 -2.55 7.88 14.88
N LEU A 40 -3.61 7.33 15.46
CA LEU A 40 -3.61 5.96 16.00
C LEU A 40 -3.52 4.88 14.91
N LEU A 41 -3.98 5.16 13.68
CA LEU A 41 -3.90 4.24 12.54
C LEU A 41 -2.53 4.25 11.85
N GLN A 42 -1.71 5.30 12.02
CA GLN A 42 -0.41 5.42 11.34
C GLN A 42 0.52 4.22 11.56
N PRO A 43 0.66 3.66 12.77
CA PRO A 43 1.49 2.47 12.99
C PRO A 43 0.97 1.25 12.23
N GLU A 44 -0.34 1.05 12.18
CA GLU A 44 -0.96 -0.07 11.47
C GLU A 44 -0.75 0.04 9.96
N VAL A 45 -0.90 1.24 9.40
CA VAL A 45 -0.60 1.52 7.98
C VAL A 45 0.84 1.17 7.65
N LYS A 46 1.82 1.60 8.47
CA LYS A 46 3.23 1.25 8.26
C LYS A 46 3.50 -0.25 8.34
N ILE A 47 2.83 -0.96 9.25
CA ILE A 47 2.94 -2.43 9.34
C ILE A 47 2.39 -3.09 8.08
N ILE A 48 1.25 -2.60 7.57
CA ILE A 48 0.63 -3.11 6.35
C ILE A 48 1.54 -2.85 5.14
N GLU A 49 2.06 -1.64 4.98
CA GLU A 49 3.02 -1.28 3.93
C GLU A 49 4.23 -2.21 3.92
N SER A 50 4.86 -2.43 5.08
CA SER A 50 6.00 -3.35 5.20
C SER A 50 5.64 -4.80 4.85
N ARG A 51 4.43 -5.27 5.18
CA ARG A 51 3.96 -6.61 4.75
C ARG A 51 3.79 -6.69 3.24
N TYR A 52 3.30 -5.63 2.60
CA TYR A 52 3.18 -5.58 1.13
C TYR A 52 4.55 -5.60 0.45
N GLU A 53 5.56 -4.90 0.97
CA GLU A 53 6.94 -4.95 0.46
C GLU A 53 7.49 -6.39 0.52
N VAL A 54 7.33 -7.08 1.65
CA VAL A 54 7.77 -8.48 1.80
C VAL A 54 7.04 -9.42 0.82
N LEU A 55 5.75 -9.21 0.58
CA LEU A 55 4.99 -10.00 -0.39
C LEU A 55 5.45 -9.73 -1.82
N PHE A 56 5.72 -8.47 -2.17
CA PHE A 56 6.23 -8.09 -3.47
C PHE A 56 7.61 -8.73 -3.74
N ASP A 57 8.52 -8.68 -2.77
CA ASP A 57 9.84 -9.32 -2.89
C ASP A 57 9.72 -10.84 -3.08
N ARG A 58 8.83 -11.50 -2.34
CA ARG A 58 8.57 -12.93 -2.50
C ARG A 58 7.98 -13.27 -3.87
N MET A 59 7.09 -12.44 -4.39
CA MET A 59 6.56 -12.61 -5.74
C MET A 59 7.66 -12.49 -6.79
N ALA A 60 8.53 -11.49 -6.67
CA ALA A 60 9.67 -11.31 -7.56
C ALA A 60 10.59 -12.55 -7.55
N GLN A 61 10.91 -13.08 -6.37
CA GLN A 61 11.72 -14.31 -6.22
C GLN A 61 11.05 -15.53 -6.86
N LEU A 62 9.73 -15.71 -6.66
CA LEU A 62 9.00 -16.80 -7.29
C LEU A 62 8.98 -16.67 -8.82
N THR A 63 8.80 -15.46 -9.34
CA THR A 63 8.85 -15.20 -10.79
C THR A 63 10.23 -15.48 -11.36
N GLU A 64 11.30 -15.10 -10.67
CA GLU A 64 12.67 -15.41 -11.07
C GLU A 64 12.91 -16.93 -11.08
N MET A 65 12.56 -17.62 -9.99
CA MET A 65 12.69 -19.08 -9.89
C MET A 65 11.92 -19.80 -11.00
N ASN A 66 10.67 -19.40 -11.25
CA ASN A 66 9.86 -19.98 -12.31
C ASN A 66 10.49 -19.73 -13.69
N THR A 67 11.01 -18.54 -13.94
CA THR A 67 11.68 -18.21 -15.21
C THR A 67 12.92 -19.08 -15.42
N LEU A 68 13.72 -19.31 -14.37
CA LEU A 68 14.87 -20.21 -14.43
C LEU A 68 14.44 -21.65 -14.69
N ALA A 69 13.40 -22.14 -14.00
CA ALA A 69 12.86 -23.48 -14.20
C ALA A 69 12.34 -23.69 -15.63
N PHE A 70 11.60 -22.72 -16.19
CA PHE A 70 11.13 -22.79 -17.57
C PHE A 70 12.27 -22.79 -18.58
N ARG A 71 13.34 -22.01 -18.34
CA ARG A 71 14.54 -22.04 -19.20
C ARG A 71 15.25 -23.37 -19.12
N ALA A 72 15.41 -23.95 -17.92
CA ALA A 72 16.01 -25.27 -17.75
C ALA A 72 15.21 -26.36 -18.46
N LEU A 73 13.88 -26.39 -18.26
CA LEU A 73 12.98 -27.32 -18.92
C LEU A 73 13.03 -27.19 -20.45
N LYS A 74 13.04 -25.95 -20.96
CA LYS A 74 13.19 -25.70 -22.41
C LYS A 74 14.50 -26.29 -22.94
N ASN A 75 15.60 -26.11 -22.21
CA ASN A 75 16.90 -26.64 -22.62
C ASN A 75 16.88 -28.17 -22.65
N GLU A 76 16.39 -28.84 -21.61
CA GLU A 76 16.26 -30.30 -21.56
C GLU A 76 15.42 -30.85 -22.72
N LEU A 77 14.26 -30.24 -22.97
CA LEU A 77 13.39 -30.68 -24.07
C LEU A 77 14.00 -30.44 -25.46
N THR A 78 14.80 -29.37 -25.61
CA THR A 78 15.56 -29.11 -26.83
C THR A 78 16.64 -30.19 -27.03
N GLU A 79 17.34 -30.58 -25.96
CA GLU A 79 18.34 -31.67 -25.99
C GLU A 79 17.72 -33.01 -26.37
N TRP A 80 16.46 -33.25 -26.00
CA TRP A 80 15.71 -34.46 -26.38
C TRP A 80 15.13 -34.41 -27.80
N GLY A 81 15.38 -33.34 -28.57
CA GLY A 81 14.89 -33.20 -29.93
C GLY A 81 13.38 -32.96 -30.02
N VAL A 82 12.74 -32.54 -28.92
CA VAL A 82 11.32 -32.18 -28.89
C VAL A 82 11.19 -30.75 -29.42
N PRO A 83 10.48 -30.51 -30.56
CA PRO A 83 10.28 -29.17 -31.07
C PRO A 83 9.31 -28.41 -30.17
N ILE A 84 9.78 -27.32 -29.54
CA ILE A 84 8.97 -26.45 -28.69
C ILE A 84 9.02 -25.02 -29.23
N SER A 85 7.86 -24.48 -29.60
CA SER A 85 7.66 -23.07 -29.88
C SER A 85 6.92 -22.42 -28.72
N ILE A 86 7.53 -21.43 -28.07
CA ILE A 86 6.84 -20.56 -27.12
C ILE A 86 6.34 -19.36 -27.93
N SER A 87 5.03 -19.25 -28.13
CA SER A 87 4.41 -18.01 -28.57
C SER A 87 4.23 -17.12 -27.35
N GLU A 88 4.96 -16.01 -27.28
CA GLU A 88 4.64 -14.93 -26.34
C GLU A 88 3.34 -14.28 -26.82
N GLU A 89 2.19 -14.76 -26.34
CA GLU A 89 0.98 -13.94 -26.35
C GLU A 89 1.23 -12.79 -25.37
N ARG A 90 1.64 -11.64 -25.91
CA ARG A 90 1.54 -10.38 -25.19
C ARG A 90 0.08 -10.23 -24.81
N ALA A 91 -0.22 -10.26 -23.51
CA ALA A 91 -1.51 -9.80 -23.02
C ALA A 91 -1.64 -8.33 -23.45
N HIS A 92 -2.35 -8.10 -24.55
CA HIS A 92 -2.78 -6.76 -24.95
C HIS A 92 -3.80 -6.29 -23.91
N GLY A 93 -3.27 -5.62 -22.89
CA GLY A 93 -4.02 -4.77 -21.97
C GLY A 93 -3.74 -3.30 -22.28
N GLU A 94 -4.10 -2.88 -23.49
CA GLU A 94 -4.39 -1.51 -23.91
C GLU A 94 -5.69 -1.69 -24.72
N ASP A 95 -6.86 -1.18 -24.32
CA ASP A 95 -7.22 0.18 -23.91
C ASP A 95 -8.31 0.21 -22.81
#